data_AF-A0A8J7CFG2-F1
#
_entry.id   AF-A0A8J7CFG2-F1
#
_cell.length_a   1.000
_cell.length_b   1.000
_cell.length_c   1.000
_cell.angle_alpha   90.00
_cell.angle_beta   90.00
_cell.angle_gamma   90.00
#
_symmetry.space_group_name_H-M   'P 1'
#
loop_
_entity.id
_entity.type
_entity.pdbx_description
1 polymer ?
#
loop_
_entity_poly.entity_id
_entity_poly.type
_entity_poly.pdbx_seq_one_letter_code
_entity_poly.pdbx_strand_id
1 'polypeptide(L)'
;MKWESSKEEHKISRRQFLKVSGVIGSLSIFGLGLGKVVADKTFSPLSRRVENSTKTSQEPEARVDLVTGKVEQNPNYVMRNSVCLGCFSNCGNRLKIDKRTGKIVKVFGNPYHPNSAQEPLPYETPLLEAYLAGSRYQDKGITHRATVCPRGNSAFETTYDPQRILVPLKRNGERGSGKWKPISYEDLLNETVNGGVLFKELGEEQVIEGFKQVHDVKTPIDPARPELGPKANQLVVLSGRYDGRTEFLKRFPSAFGTVNLYGHTGICGGSRRVAYQAFTDEWRKSPHMKPDFDEAEFILFFGTAPGQAGNPYQPISRKTGTAAADGNLQFVVLDPVLPNLAGTKGKWIPIRPGTDGALVMGMMRWIFEKKRYNEAYLSAANPEAAAAKGYPSWTNATYFIVDDPKHPLYRKFLRASDVGLGGEEEYVLLDKTSHTLTTSKNGSVGEILYKGEIEGANGAKILVKTALMALKENAEKRTLKEYSDISGVPVEKMIWLADQFTRHGTRVGTDHHGGVMHPNGFYT
;
A
#
# COMPACT_ATOMS: atom_id res chain seq x y z
N MET A 1 -84.91 4.50 -32.16
CA MET A 1 -84.78 3.17 -31.51
C MET A 1 -83.62 3.27 -30.53
N LYS A 2 -83.87 3.12 -29.22
CA LYS A 2 -82.89 3.30 -28.15
C LYS A 2 -81.85 2.17 -28.13
N TRP A 3 -80.61 2.48 -27.78
CA TRP A 3 -79.89 1.76 -26.72
C TRP A 3 -78.75 2.62 -26.16
N GLU A 4 -78.84 2.93 -24.87
CA GLU A 4 -77.80 3.53 -24.04
C GLU A 4 -76.73 2.48 -23.72
N SER A 5 -75.48 2.91 -23.55
CA SER A 5 -74.47 2.17 -22.80
C SER A 5 -73.64 3.19 -22.04
N SER A 6 -74.01 3.39 -20.78
CA SER A 6 -73.23 4.09 -19.78
C SER A 6 -71.87 3.41 -19.57
N LYS A 7 -70.79 4.19 -19.55
CA LYS A 7 -69.57 3.83 -18.83
C LYS A 7 -69.03 5.07 -18.13
N GLU A 8 -69.12 5.04 -16.81
CA GLU A 8 -68.41 5.93 -15.91
C GLU A 8 -66.89 5.78 -16.13
N GLU A 9 -66.19 6.89 -16.38
CA GLU A 9 -64.73 6.92 -16.34
C GLU A 9 -64.26 6.97 -14.89
N HIS A 10 -63.85 5.82 -14.33
CA HIS A 10 -63.08 5.80 -13.08
C HIS A 10 -61.64 6.27 -13.33
N LYS A 11 -61.36 7.54 -13.02
CA LYS A 11 -59.98 8.06 -12.94
C LYS A 11 -59.27 7.49 -11.71
N ILE A 12 -58.42 6.49 -11.92
CA ILE A 12 -57.50 5.97 -10.90
C ILE A 12 -56.45 7.04 -10.58
N SER A 13 -56.35 7.45 -9.31
CA SER A 13 -55.30 8.38 -8.89
C SER A 13 -53.92 7.71 -8.93
N ARG A 14 -52.86 8.51 -9.14
CA ARG A 14 -51.44 8.05 -9.16
C ARG A 14 -51.06 7.23 -7.91
N ARG A 15 -51.70 7.51 -6.77
CA ARG A 15 -51.51 6.80 -5.49
C ARG A 15 -52.26 5.46 -5.43
N GLN A 16 -53.41 5.33 -6.11
CA GLN A 16 -54.11 4.05 -6.28
C GLN A 16 -53.41 3.15 -7.30
N PHE A 17 -52.87 3.72 -8.38
CA PHE A 17 -52.04 2.97 -9.33
C PHE A 17 -50.84 2.32 -8.62
N LEU A 18 -50.08 3.07 -7.81
CA LEU A 18 -48.96 2.53 -7.05
C LEU A 18 -49.34 1.43 -6.04
N LYS A 19 -50.52 1.52 -5.42
CA LYS A 19 -51.03 0.47 -4.53
C LYS A 19 -51.42 -0.80 -5.29
N VAL A 20 -52.07 -0.66 -6.44
CA VAL A 20 -52.47 -1.80 -7.28
C VAL A 20 -51.25 -2.45 -7.94
N SER A 21 -50.28 -1.66 -8.43
CA SER A 21 -49.01 -2.18 -8.96
C SER A 21 -48.16 -2.87 -7.89
N GLY A 22 -48.16 -2.37 -6.65
CA GLY A 22 -47.48 -3.00 -5.52
C GLY A 22 -48.13 -4.32 -5.07
N VAL A 23 -49.45 -4.45 -5.21
CA VAL A 23 -50.19 -5.69 -4.89
C VAL A 23 -50.07 -6.72 -6.02
N ILE A 24 -50.09 -6.30 -7.30
CA ILE A 24 -49.89 -7.21 -8.44
C ILE A 24 -48.43 -7.68 -8.53
N GLY A 25 -47.46 -6.80 -8.25
CA GLY A 25 -46.03 -7.15 -8.21
C GLY A 25 -45.67 -8.08 -7.05
N SER A 26 -46.33 -7.94 -5.89
CA SER A 26 -46.12 -8.84 -4.75
C SER A 26 -46.82 -10.19 -4.92
N LEU A 27 -48.00 -10.25 -5.56
CA LEU A 27 -48.71 -11.51 -5.85
C LEU A 27 -48.08 -12.32 -7.00
N SER A 28 -47.44 -11.68 -7.98
CA SER A 28 -46.74 -12.40 -9.06
C SER A 28 -45.38 -12.98 -8.63
N ILE A 29 -44.73 -12.40 -7.61
CA ILE A 29 -43.48 -12.92 -7.06
C ILE A 29 -43.72 -13.97 -5.96
N PHE A 30 -44.77 -13.85 -5.14
CA PHE A 30 -45.09 -14.86 -4.12
C PHE A 30 -45.98 -16.02 -4.61
N GLY A 31 -46.86 -15.79 -5.60
CA GLY A 31 -47.84 -16.79 -6.06
C GLY A 31 -47.27 -17.94 -6.91
N LEU A 32 -46.14 -17.73 -7.57
CA LEU A 32 -45.48 -18.77 -8.40
C LEU A 32 -44.44 -19.61 -7.62
N GLY A 33 -44.15 -19.25 -6.37
CA GLY A 33 -43.14 -19.93 -5.54
C GLY A 33 -43.68 -20.97 -4.56
N LEU A 34 -44.94 -20.86 -4.12
CA LEU A 34 -45.48 -21.71 -3.04
C LEU A 34 -46.17 -22.99 -3.53
N GLY A 35 -46.72 -23.01 -4.74
CA GLY A 35 -47.40 -24.19 -5.30
C GLY A 35 -46.49 -25.39 -5.59
N LYS A 36 -45.18 -25.16 -5.72
CA LYS A 36 -44.18 -26.23 -5.93
C LYS A 36 -43.41 -26.62 -4.66
N VAL A 37 -43.60 -25.90 -3.56
CA VAL A 37 -42.89 -26.16 -2.29
C VAL A 37 -43.71 -27.02 -1.32
N VAL A 38 -45.02 -27.19 -1.56
CA VAL A 38 -45.90 -27.92 -0.63
C VAL A 38 -46.22 -29.36 -1.10
N ALA A 39 -45.92 -29.73 -2.34
CA ALA A 39 -46.30 -31.05 -2.91
C ALA A 39 -45.18 -32.09 -2.98
N ASP A 40 -43.94 -31.78 -2.56
CA ASP A 40 -42.86 -32.76 -2.47
C ASP A 40 -42.45 -32.98 -1.01
N LYS A 41 -43.26 -33.74 -0.27
CA LYS A 41 -42.87 -34.40 0.98
C LYS A 41 -41.93 -35.59 0.72
N THR A 42 -40.90 -35.35 -0.08
CA THR A 42 -39.69 -36.17 -0.10
C THR A 42 -38.52 -35.22 0.08
N PHE A 43 -37.99 -35.14 1.31
CA PHE A 43 -36.69 -34.56 1.57
C PHE A 43 -35.64 -35.46 0.88
N SER A 44 -35.51 -35.32 -0.43
CA SER A 44 -34.30 -35.72 -1.14
C SER A 44 -33.24 -34.68 -0.80
N PRO A 45 -32.02 -35.07 -0.38
CA PRO A 45 -31.00 -34.11 -0.01
C PRO A 45 -30.73 -33.16 -1.19
N LEU A 46 -30.25 -31.96 -0.88
CA LEU A 46 -29.68 -30.96 -1.78
C LEU A 46 -28.54 -31.46 -2.72
N SER A 47 -28.32 -32.77 -2.84
CA SER A 47 -27.30 -33.40 -3.67
C SER A 47 -27.64 -33.48 -5.16
N ARG A 48 -28.93 -33.44 -5.57
CA ARG A 48 -29.30 -33.72 -6.97
C ARG A 48 -29.31 -32.54 -7.94
N ARG A 49 -29.01 -31.31 -7.51
CA ARG A 49 -29.03 -30.12 -8.40
C ARG A 49 -27.64 -29.62 -8.86
N VAL A 50 -26.58 -30.41 -8.64
CA VAL A 50 -25.21 -30.09 -9.09
C VAL A 50 -24.75 -30.96 -10.27
N GLU A 51 -25.51 -31.99 -10.67
CA GLU A 51 -25.05 -32.93 -11.72
C GLU A 51 -24.93 -32.31 -13.13
N ASN A 52 -25.60 -31.19 -13.41
CA ASN A 52 -25.60 -30.59 -14.75
C ASN A 52 -24.85 -29.26 -14.88
N SER A 53 -24.27 -28.69 -13.81
CA SER A 53 -23.43 -27.47 -13.94
C SER A 53 -21.95 -27.77 -14.24
N THR A 54 -21.54 -29.04 -14.24
CA THR A 54 -20.14 -29.47 -14.29
C THR A 54 -19.66 -29.96 -15.65
N LYS A 55 -20.53 -30.09 -16.67
CA LYS A 55 -20.14 -30.68 -17.98
C LYS A 55 -19.01 -29.93 -18.72
N THR A 56 -18.73 -28.68 -18.34
CA THR A 56 -17.60 -27.87 -18.86
C THR A 56 -16.55 -27.53 -17.80
N SER A 57 -16.71 -28.01 -16.55
CA SER A 57 -15.78 -27.71 -15.46
C SER A 57 -14.56 -28.61 -15.54
N GLN A 58 -13.36 -28.03 -15.35
CA GLN A 58 -12.15 -28.83 -15.25
C GLN A 58 -12.22 -29.80 -14.06
N GLU A 59 -11.77 -31.04 -14.25
CA GLU A 59 -11.59 -32.02 -13.17
C GLU A 59 -10.73 -31.44 -12.04
N PRO A 60 -11.07 -31.65 -10.76
CA PRO A 60 -10.30 -31.12 -9.64
C PRO A 60 -8.91 -31.77 -9.56
N GLU A 61 -7.96 -31.05 -8.95
CA GLU A 61 -6.60 -31.53 -8.67
C GLU A 61 -6.55 -32.63 -7.60
N ALA A 62 -7.54 -32.67 -6.71
CA ALA A 62 -7.75 -33.74 -5.74
C ALA A 62 -9.21 -33.80 -5.32
N ARG A 63 -9.68 -34.97 -4.90
CA ARG A 63 -10.98 -35.19 -4.27
C ARG A 63 -10.77 -35.45 -2.78
N VAL A 64 -11.62 -34.86 -1.94
CA VAL A 64 -11.59 -35.04 -0.49
C VAL A 64 -12.88 -35.72 -0.08
N ASP A 65 -12.78 -36.89 0.56
CA ASP A 65 -13.91 -37.52 1.24
C ASP A 65 -14.25 -36.71 2.49
N LEU A 66 -15.46 -36.15 2.53
CA LEU A 66 -15.90 -35.27 3.61
C LEU A 66 -16.21 -36.01 4.91
N VAL A 67 -16.33 -37.33 4.90
CA VAL A 67 -16.55 -38.18 6.07
C VAL A 67 -15.20 -38.68 6.61
N THR A 68 -14.38 -39.28 5.74
CA THR A 68 -13.14 -39.94 6.16
C THR A 68 -11.93 -39.03 6.18
N GLY A 69 -11.96 -37.89 5.48
CA GLY A 69 -10.80 -37.02 5.28
C GLY A 69 -9.75 -37.62 4.34
N LYS A 70 -10.08 -38.71 3.62
CA LYS A 70 -9.17 -39.27 2.62
C LYS A 70 -9.03 -38.31 1.43
N VAL A 71 -7.79 -38.02 1.06
CA VAL A 71 -7.45 -37.18 -0.10
C VAL A 71 -7.00 -38.07 -1.26
N GLU A 72 -7.72 -38.03 -2.36
CA GLU A 72 -7.39 -38.72 -3.61
C GLU A 72 -6.93 -37.71 -4.65
N GLN A 73 -5.62 -37.65 -4.88
CA GLN A 73 -5.03 -36.74 -5.87
C GLN A 73 -5.36 -37.21 -7.29
N ASN A 74 -5.62 -36.25 -8.19
CA ASN A 74 -5.84 -36.54 -9.59
C ASN A 74 -4.49 -36.77 -10.29
N PRO A 75 -4.21 -37.96 -10.85
CA PRO A 75 -2.91 -38.28 -11.42
C PRO A 75 -2.56 -37.45 -12.66
N ASN A 76 -3.56 -36.88 -13.35
CA ASN A 76 -3.38 -36.08 -14.56
C ASN A 76 -2.81 -34.68 -14.29
N TYR A 77 -2.89 -34.21 -13.05
CA TYR A 77 -2.42 -32.88 -12.67
C TYR A 77 -1.23 -32.96 -11.72
N VAL A 78 -0.42 -31.92 -11.74
CA VAL A 78 0.61 -31.68 -10.74
C VAL A 78 0.44 -30.28 -10.16
N MET A 79 0.50 -30.21 -8.83
CA MET A 79 0.47 -28.93 -8.11
C MET A 79 1.89 -28.45 -7.83
N ARG A 80 2.14 -27.16 -8.06
CA ARG A 80 3.41 -26.50 -7.76
C ARG A 80 3.18 -25.15 -7.09
N ASN A 81 3.96 -24.86 -6.05
CA ASN A 81 3.93 -23.55 -5.42
C ASN A 81 4.85 -22.61 -6.20
N SER A 82 4.43 -21.35 -6.37
CA SER A 82 5.26 -20.30 -6.94
C SER A 82 4.89 -18.96 -6.30
N VAL A 83 5.44 -17.87 -6.85
CA VAL A 83 5.21 -16.50 -6.41
C VAL A 83 4.67 -15.70 -7.58
N CYS A 84 3.56 -15.02 -7.36
CA CYS A 84 2.94 -14.15 -8.34
C CYS A 84 3.67 -12.80 -8.40
N LEU A 85 4.18 -12.45 -9.59
CA LEU A 85 4.81 -11.17 -9.89
C LEU A 85 3.93 -10.23 -10.72
N GLY A 86 2.68 -10.59 -11.03
CA GLY A 86 1.80 -9.78 -11.89
C GLY A 86 1.58 -8.34 -11.40
N CYS A 87 1.56 -8.13 -10.07
CA CYS A 87 1.60 -6.79 -9.47
C CYS A 87 2.83 -6.56 -8.56
N PHE A 88 3.79 -7.49 -8.55
CA PHE A 88 5.01 -7.47 -7.72
C PHE A 88 4.78 -7.33 -6.19
N SER A 89 3.64 -7.79 -5.66
CA SER A 89 3.45 -7.97 -4.21
C SER A 89 3.92 -9.32 -3.69
N ASN A 90 4.51 -10.14 -4.56
CA ASN A 90 5.06 -11.45 -4.23
C ASN A 90 4.07 -12.33 -3.46
N CYS A 91 2.82 -12.38 -3.91
CA CYS A 91 1.82 -13.27 -3.30
C CYS A 91 2.11 -14.72 -3.69
N GLY A 92 2.16 -15.63 -2.72
CA GLY A 92 2.30 -17.06 -3.00
C GLY A 92 1.10 -17.61 -3.77
N ASN A 93 1.36 -18.39 -4.81
CA ASN A 93 0.31 -19.06 -5.58
C ASN A 93 0.56 -20.57 -5.66
N ARG A 94 -0.49 -21.31 -6.02
CA ARG A 94 -0.42 -22.73 -6.39
C ARG A 94 -0.88 -22.90 -7.82
N LEU A 95 -0.03 -23.47 -8.64
CA LEU A 95 -0.25 -23.72 -10.04
C LEU A 95 -0.75 -25.14 -10.22
N LYS A 96 -1.86 -25.30 -10.93
CA LYS A 96 -2.34 -26.58 -11.43
C LYS A 96 -1.85 -26.75 -12.85
N ILE A 97 -1.03 -27.77 -13.07
CA ILE A 97 -0.39 -28.06 -14.35
C ILE A 97 -0.92 -29.38 -14.87
N ASP A 98 -1.40 -29.40 -16.11
CA ASP A 98 -1.73 -30.63 -16.82
C ASP A 98 -0.44 -31.36 -17.21
N LYS A 99 -0.22 -32.56 -16.68
CA LYS A 99 1.00 -33.34 -16.94
C LYS A 99 1.14 -33.75 -18.40
N ARG A 100 0.05 -33.91 -19.13
CA ARG A 100 0.08 -34.31 -20.55
C ARG A 100 0.56 -33.17 -21.43
N THR A 101 0.14 -31.94 -21.15
CA THR A 101 0.45 -30.77 -21.98
C THR A 101 1.58 -29.90 -21.43
N GLY A 102 1.94 -30.07 -20.15
CA GLY A 102 2.86 -29.19 -19.44
C GLY A 102 2.30 -27.79 -19.19
N LYS A 103 1.03 -27.53 -19.50
CA LYS A 103 0.43 -26.19 -19.40
C LYS A 103 -0.19 -25.95 -18.03
N ILE A 104 -0.07 -24.72 -17.54
CA ILE A 104 -0.82 -24.21 -16.39
C ILE A 104 -2.28 -24.08 -16.82
N VAL A 105 -3.18 -24.76 -16.11
CA VAL A 105 -4.62 -24.75 -16.41
C VAL A 105 -5.43 -23.95 -15.39
N LYS A 106 -4.86 -23.69 -14.21
CA LYS A 106 -5.46 -22.88 -13.14
C LYS A 106 -4.44 -22.41 -12.12
N VAL A 107 -4.71 -21.27 -11.49
CA VAL A 107 -3.94 -20.71 -10.38
C VAL A 107 -4.83 -20.53 -9.15
N PHE A 108 -4.31 -20.92 -7.98
CA PHE A 108 -4.96 -20.77 -6.68
C PHE A 108 -4.07 -19.97 -5.71
N GLY A 109 -4.64 -19.55 -4.59
CA GLY A 109 -3.85 -19.03 -3.47
C GLY A 109 -3.00 -20.14 -2.83
N ASN A 110 -1.84 -19.76 -2.32
CA ASN A 110 -0.98 -20.62 -1.51
C ASN A 110 -1.37 -20.53 -0.01
N PRO A 111 -1.85 -21.62 0.62
CA PRO A 111 -2.26 -21.61 2.03
C PRO A 111 -1.10 -21.46 3.00
N TYR A 112 0.14 -21.69 2.57
CA TYR A 112 1.33 -21.45 3.39
C TYR A 112 1.77 -19.97 3.39
N HIS A 113 1.22 -19.15 2.49
CA HIS A 113 1.76 -17.81 2.24
C HIS A 113 0.92 -16.71 2.93
N PRO A 114 1.52 -15.85 3.76
CA PRO A 114 0.79 -14.83 4.53
C PRO A 114 0.08 -13.79 3.65
N ASN A 115 0.60 -13.53 2.45
CA ASN A 115 -0.09 -12.63 1.52
C ASN A 115 -1.41 -13.19 0.95
N SER A 116 -1.59 -14.51 1.00
CA SER A 116 -2.68 -15.21 0.31
C SER A 116 -3.69 -15.85 1.27
N ALA A 117 -3.28 -16.19 2.49
CA ALA A 117 -4.14 -16.74 3.55
C ALA A 117 -4.15 -15.83 4.80
N GLN A 118 -5.29 -15.73 5.50
CA GLN A 118 -5.38 -15.02 6.78
C GLN A 118 -4.62 -15.77 7.87
N GLU A 119 -4.91 -17.05 7.99
CA GLU A 119 -4.20 -17.98 8.87
C GLU A 119 -3.37 -18.93 7.98
N PRO A 120 -2.14 -18.53 7.63
CA PRO A 120 -1.27 -19.37 6.81
C PRO A 120 -0.93 -20.66 7.56
N LEU A 121 -0.90 -21.77 6.84
CA LEU A 121 -0.42 -23.04 7.37
C LEU A 121 1.08 -22.95 7.69
N PRO A 122 1.55 -23.60 8.78
CA PRO A 122 2.97 -23.84 9.00
C PRO A 122 3.64 -24.45 7.76
N TYR A 123 4.86 -24.05 7.44
CA TYR A 123 5.55 -24.53 6.23
C TYR A 123 5.82 -26.04 6.26
N GLU A 124 5.89 -26.61 7.46
CA GLU A 124 6.10 -28.02 7.72
C GLU A 124 4.82 -28.86 7.55
N THR A 125 3.64 -28.22 7.45
CA THR A 125 2.36 -28.93 7.27
C THR A 125 2.39 -29.77 5.98
N PRO A 126 2.12 -31.09 6.05
CA PRO A 126 2.14 -31.95 4.88
C PRO A 126 1.19 -31.51 3.76
N LEU A 127 1.56 -31.76 2.50
CA LEU A 127 0.75 -31.36 1.33
C LEU A 127 -0.67 -31.96 1.34
N LEU A 128 -0.83 -33.18 1.83
CA LEU A 128 -2.15 -33.82 1.97
C LEU A 128 -3.04 -33.07 2.97
N GLU A 129 -2.48 -32.62 4.09
CA GLU A 129 -3.20 -31.82 5.07
C GLU A 129 -3.56 -30.43 4.52
N ALA A 130 -2.71 -29.84 3.68
CA ALA A 130 -3.03 -28.60 2.99
C ALA A 130 -4.22 -28.70 2.02
N TYR A 131 -4.49 -29.89 1.45
CA TYR A 131 -5.74 -30.13 0.71
C TYR A 131 -6.95 -30.14 1.65
N LEU A 132 -6.83 -30.78 2.81
CA LEU A 132 -7.91 -30.81 3.81
C LEU A 132 -8.22 -29.41 4.33
N ALA A 133 -7.18 -28.64 4.64
CA ALA A 133 -7.30 -27.26 5.11
C ALA A 133 -8.01 -26.34 4.10
N GLY A 134 -7.87 -26.59 2.80
CA GLY A 134 -8.58 -25.85 1.75
C GLY A 134 -9.95 -26.41 1.37
N SER A 135 -10.40 -27.49 2.01
CA SER A 135 -11.62 -28.24 1.64
C SER A 135 -12.77 -28.00 2.61
N ARG A 136 -13.94 -28.59 2.32
CA ARG A 136 -15.10 -28.57 3.22
C ARG A 136 -15.03 -29.63 4.33
N TYR A 137 -13.95 -30.40 4.40
CA TYR A 137 -13.79 -31.40 5.44
C TYR A 137 -13.76 -30.70 6.81
N GLN A 138 -14.76 -30.99 7.65
CA GLN A 138 -14.92 -30.37 8.97
C GLN A 138 -14.87 -28.83 8.95
N ASP A 139 -15.39 -28.22 7.88
CA ASP A 139 -15.41 -26.76 7.67
C ASP A 139 -14.03 -26.06 7.72
N LYS A 140 -12.92 -26.80 7.63
CA LYS A 140 -11.54 -26.27 7.68
C LYS A 140 -11.25 -25.21 6.61
N GLY A 141 -11.89 -25.34 5.44
CA GLY A 141 -11.76 -24.43 4.29
C GLY A 141 -12.32 -23.03 4.50
N ILE A 142 -13.02 -22.75 5.60
CA ILE A 142 -13.44 -21.39 5.96
C ILE A 142 -12.24 -20.61 6.51
N THR A 143 -11.47 -21.22 7.42
CA THR A 143 -10.38 -20.58 8.16
C THR A 143 -9.10 -20.47 7.32
N HIS A 144 -8.69 -21.55 6.66
CA HIS A 144 -7.41 -21.60 5.93
C HIS A 144 -7.54 -21.26 4.43
N ARG A 145 -8.60 -20.53 4.06
CA ARG A 145 -8.85 -20.21 2.66
C ARG A 145 -7.76 -19.31 2.08
N ALA A 146 -6.97 -19.86 1.16
CA ALA A 146 -6.01 -19.09 0.38
C ALA A 146 -6.66 -18.49 -0.88
N THR A 147 -6.41 -17.22 -1.15
CA THR A 147 -6.98 -16.49 -2.28
C THR A 147 -5.93 -15.99 -3.26
N VAL A 148 -6.34 -15.82 -4.52
CA VAL A 148 -5.56 -15.18 -5.58
C VAL A 148 -6.41 -14.08 -6.22
N CYS A 149 -5.83 -12.93 -6.52
CA CYS A 149 -6.55 -11.79 -7.10
C CYS A 149 -6.73 -12.01 -8.62
N PRO A 150 -7.62 -11.27 -9.29
CA PRO A 150 -7.85 -11.44 -10.73
C PRO A 150 -6.57 -11.33 -11.58
N ARG A 151 -5.68 -10.38 -11.23
CA ARG A 151 -4.36 -10.23 -11.85
C ARG A 151 -3.48 -11.46 -11.64
N GLY A 152 -3.44 -12.00 -10.42
CA GLY A 152 -2.65 -13.21 -10.14
C GLY A 152 -3.23 -14.47 -10.77
N ASN A 153 -4.55 -14.50 -11.01
CA ASN A 153 -5.22 -15.61 -11.67
C ASN A 153 -4.91 -15.65 -13.18
N SER A 154 -4.69 -14.50 -13.82
CA SER A 154 -4.39 -14.35 -15.25
C SER A 154 -2.90 -14.17 -15.57
N ALA A 155 -2.05 -13.85 -14.58
CA ALA A 155 -0.64 -13.52 -14.81
C ALA A 155 0.13 -14.58 -15.61
N PHE A 156 -0.25 -15.86 -15.48
CA PHE A 156 0.41 -16.95 -16.20
C PHE A 156 0.16 -16.93 -17.71
N GLU A 157 -0.90 -16.27 -18.19
CA GLU A 157 -1.23 -16.15 -19.62
C GLU A 157 -0.10 -15.49 -20.41
N THR A 158 0.67 -14.59 -19.78
CA THR A 158 1.87 -13.98 -20.36
C THR A 158 2.93 -15.00 -20.80
N THR A 159 2.91 -16.21 -20.24
CA THR A 159 3.80 -17.32 -20.62
C THR A 159 3.43 -17.89 -21.99
N TYR A 160 2.16 -17.81 -22.36
CA TYR A 160 1.58 -18.38 -23.58
C TYR A 160 1.14 -17.30 -24.59
N ASP A 161 1.39 -16.04 -24.28
CA ASP A 161 1.07 -14.92 -25.17
C ASP A 161 1.78 -15.10 -26.53
N PRO A 162 1.06 -15.04 -27.66
CA PRO A 162 1.66 -15.18 -28.99
C PRO A 162 2.66 -14.06 -29.32
N GLN A 163 2.62 -12.92 -28.62
CA GLN A 163 3.56 -11.81 -28.73
C GLN A 163 4.77 -11.94 -27.78
N ARG A 164 4.87 -13.03 -27.00
CA ARG A 164 5.99 -13.24 -26.09
C ARG A 164 7.31 -13.28 -26.86
N ILE A 165 8.27 -12.46 -26.42
CA ILE A 165 9.62 -12.43 -26.99
C ILE A 165 10.39 -13.67 -26.49
N LEU A 166 10.75 -14.55 -27.43
CA LEU A 166 11.44 -15.82 -27.14
C LEU A 166 12.90 -15.84 -27.60
N VAL A 167 13.31 -14.87 -28.41
CA VAL A 167 14.66 -14.73 -28.97
C VAL A 167 15.10 -13.27 -28.94
N PRO A 168 16.42 -12.98 -29.00
CA PRO A 168 16.91 -11.64 -29.25
C PRO A 168 16.33 -11.04 -30.53
N LEU A 169 15.92 -9.78 -30.47
CA LEU A 169 15.36 -9.04 -31.59
C LEU A 169 16.20 -7.80 -31.87
N LYS A 170 16.47 -7.56 -33.15
CA LYS A 170 17.08 -6.34 -33.68
C LYS A 170 16.05 -5.59 -34.51
N ARG A 171 16.05 -4.26 -34.41
CA ARG A 171 15.14 -3.42 -35.18
C ARG A 171 15.39 -3.57 -36.69
N ASN A 172 14.33 -3.54 -37.49
CA ASN A 172 14.35 -3.72 -38.94
C ASN A 172 13.53 -2.63 -39.69
N GLY A 173 13.65 -1.38 -39.24
CA GLY A 173 12.90 -0.20 -39.70
C GLY A 173 13.12 0.93 -38.70
N GLU A 174 12.53 2.12 -38.84
CA GLU A 174 12.75 3.23 -37.88
C GLU A 174 12.38 2.88 -36.42
N ARG A 175 12.96 3.60 -35.44
CA ARG A 175 12.63 3.41 -34.02
C ARG A 175 11.14 3.71 -33.81
N GLY A 176 10.44 2.80 -33.13
CA GLY A 176 8.99 2.89 -32.93
C GLY A 176 8.13 2.31 -34.05
N SER A 177 8.72 1.88 -35.18
CA SER A 177 7.98 1.28 -36.31
C SER A 177 7.38 -0.11 -36.04
N GLY A 178 7.78 -0.76 -34.94
CA GLY A 178 7.35 -2.13 -34.62
C GLY A 178 7.96 -3.22 -35.51
N LYS A 179 8.91 -2.88 -36.40
CA LYS A 179 9.58 -3.83 -37.30
C LYS A 179 10.82 -4.43 -36.62
N TRP A 180 10.86 -5.75 -36.51
CA TRP A 180 11.93 -6.50 -35.85
C TRP A 180 12.39 -7.69 -36.69
N LYS A 181 13.66 -8.06 -36.56
CA LYS A 181 14.25 -9.30 -37.07
C LYS A 181 14.92 -10.07 -35.94
N PRO A 182 14.81 -11.41 -35.91
CA PRO A 182 15.53 -12.22 -34.94
C PRO A 182 17.05 -12.17 -35.21
N ILE A 183 17.85 -12.21 -34.15
CA ILE A 183 19.31 -12.35 -34.21
C ILE A 183 19.76 -13.42 -33.21
N SER A 184 20.98 -13.94 -33.39
CA SER A 184 21.58 -14.87 -32.42
C SER A 184 21.96 -14.15 -31.12
N TYR A 185 22.18 -14.92 -30.04
CA TYR A 185 22.71 -14.34 -28.80
C TYR A 185 24.16 -13.87 -28.99
N GLU A 186 24.94 -14.56 -29.83
CA GLU A 186 26.30 -14.22 -30.20
C GLU A 186 26.36 -12.87 -30.91
N ASP A 187 25.45 -12.63 -31.88
CA ASP A 187 25.33 -11.36 -32.57
C ASP A 187 24.90 -10.24 -31.62
N LEU A 188 23.90 -10.50 -30.75
CA LEU A 188 23.48 -9.52 -29.74
C LEU A 188 24.66 -9.09 -28.86
N LEU A 189 25.42 -10.06 -28.35
CA LEU A 189 26.57 -9.80 -27.49
C LEU A 189 27.68 -9.08 -28.27
N ASN A 190 28.01 -9.51 -29.48
CA ASN A 190 29.03 -8.87 -30.30
C ASN A 190 28.67 -7.42 -30.63
N GLU A 191 27.44 -7.16 -31.08
CA GLU A 191 26.97 -5.82 -31.44
C GLU A 191 26.89 -4.89 -30.22
N THR A 192 26.40 -5.39 -29.07
CA THR A 192 26.32 -4.57 -27.84
C THR A 192 27.67 -4.31 -27.20
N VAL A 193 28.62 -5.25 -27.27
CA VAL A 193 29.95 -5.10 -26.68
C VAL A 193 30.89 -4.28 -27.57
N ASN A 194 30.92 -4.57 -28.87
CA ASN A 194 31.89 -3.98 -29.79
C ASN A 194 31.36 -2.76 -30.55
N GLY A 195 30.04 -2.60 -30.68
CA GLY A 195 29.45 -1.51 -31.45
C GLY A 195 29.72 -1.61 -32.96
N GLY A 196 29.70 -0.47 -33.65
CA GLY A 196 29.95 -0.35 -35.09
C GLY A 196 28.79 0.26 -35.86
N VAL A 197 28.79 0.11 -37.19
CA VAL A 197 27.69 0.54 -38.07
C VAL A 197 26.63 -0.57 -38.10
N LEU A 198 25.74 -0.55 -37.11
CA LEU A 198 24.83 -1.68 -36.86
C LEU A 198 23.59 -1.71 -37.75
N PHE A 199 23.26 -0.62 -38.44
CA PHE A 199 22.00 -0.48 -39.18
C PHE A 199 22.22 0.00 -40.63
N LYS A 200 23.35 -0.37 -41.23
CA LYS A 200 23.72 -0.01 -42.60
C LYS A 200 22.64 -0.41 -43.62
N GLU A 201 22.01 -1.56 -43.40
CA GLU A 201 20.92 -2.08 -44.21
C GLU A 201 19.65 -1.22 -44.16
N LEU A 202 19.52 -0.34 -43.16
CA LEU A 202 18.44 0.64 -43.04
C LEU A 202 18.86 2.02 -43.58
N GLY A 203 20.06 2.16 -44.14
CA GLY A 203 20.62 3.43 -44.59
C GLY A 203 21.23 4.27 -43.47
N GLU A 204 21.44 3.71 -42.27
CA GLU A 204 22.05 4.41 -41.14
C GLU A 204 23.56 4.17 -41.12
N GLU A 205 24.35 5.23 -41.30
CA GLU A 205 25.82 5.16 -41.29
C GLU A 205 26.44 5.52 -39.94
N GLN A 206 25.61 5.81 -38.93
CA GLN A 206 26.08 6.13 -37.59
C GLN A 206 26.90 4.97 -37.01
N VAL A 207 28.11 5.28 -36.54
CA VAL A 207 28.89 4.38 -35.70
C VAL A 207 28.34 4.45 -34.28
N ILE A 208 27.91 3.31 -33.76
CA ILE A 208 27.41 3.18 -32.38
C ILE A 208 28.55 2.64 -31.53
N GLU A 209 28.84 3.30 -30.41
CA GLU A 209 29.79 2.80 -29.41
C GLU A 209 29.22 1.58 -28.69
N GLY A 210 30.02 0.53 -28.56
CA GLY A 210 29.69 -0.64 -27.74
C GLY A 210 30.12 -0.44 -26.29
N PHE A 211 29.75 -1.40 -25.44
CA PHE A 211 30.13 -1.41 -24.03
C PHE A 211 31.65 -1.34 -23.80
N LYS A 212 32.47 -1.86 -24.71
CA LYS A 212 33.93 -1.80 -24.59
C LYS A 212 34.47 -0.37 -24.67
N GLN A 213 33.88 0.46 -25.53
CA GLN A 213 34.27 1.85 -25.70
C GLN A 213 33.75 2.74 -24.56
N VAL A 214 32.54 2.43 -24.07
CA VAL A 214 31.91 3.17 -22.97
C VAL A 214 32.50 2.80 -21.61
N HIS A 215 33.06 1.59 -21.44
CA HIS A 215 33.69 1.14 -20.19
C HIS A 215 35.05 1.81 -19.96
N ASP A 216 35.01 3.08 -19.55
CA ASP A 216 36.16 3.86 -19.09
C ASP A 216 35.78 4.57 -17.79
N VAL A 217 36.38 4.11 -16.69
CA VAL A 217 36.12 4.57 -15.33
C VAL A 217 37.05 5.71 -14.88
N LYS A 218 37.93 6.19 -15.77
CA LYS A 218 38.95 7.19 -15.45
C LYS A 218 38.74 8.50 -16.18
N THR A 219 38.40 8.45 -17.46
CA THR A 219 38.27 9.65 -18.29
C THR A 219 36.94 10.33 -18.03
N PRO A 220 36.89 11.62 -17.68
CA PRO A 220 35.64 12.36 -17.54
C PRO A 220 34.81 12.32 -18.84
N ILE A 221 33.47 12.26 -18.73
CA ILE A 221 32.58 12.46 -19.89
C ILE A 221 32.88 13.80 -20.57
N ASP A 222 33.05 14.82 -19.74
CA ASP A 222 33.28 16.20 -20.15
C ASP A 222 34.29 16.82 -19.17
N PRO A 223 35.53 17.13 -19.59
CA PRO A 223 36.54 17.75 -18.73
C PRO A 223 36.11 19.10 -18.15
N ALA A 224 35.18 19.82 -18.80
CA ALA A 224 34.62 21.07 -18.28
C ALA A 224 33.53 20.85 -17.21
N ARG A 225 33.02 19.61 -17.08
CA ARG A 225 31.97 19.19 -16.13
C ARG A 225 32.34 17.89 -15.43
N PRO A 226 33.38 17.89 -14.57
CA PRO A 226 33.87 16.70 -13.88
C PRO A 226 32.82 16.04 -12.97
N GLU A 227 31.78 16.79 -12.54
CA GLU A 227 30.67 16.28 -11.74
C GLU A 227 29.80 15.23 -12.46
N LEU A 228 29.85 15.17 -13.80
CA LEU A 228 29.19 14.11 -14.58
C LEU A 228 29.90 12.75 -14.41
N GLY A 229 31.13 12.75 -13.90
CA GLY A 229 31.94 11.57 -13.66
C GLY A 229 32.55 10.97 -14.94
N PRO A 230 33.04 9.72 -14.87
CA PRO A 230 33.77 9.10 -15.96
C PRO A 230 32.86 8.68 -17.12
N LYS A 231 33.42 8.43 -18.30
CA LYS A 231 32.71 7.96 -19.51
C LYS A 231 31.78 6.77 -19.25
N ALA A 232 32.14 5.87 -18.33
CA ALA A 232 31.28 4.78 -17.89
C ALA A 232 29.87 5.26 -17.46
N ASN A 233 29.73 6.47 -16.92
CA ASN A 233 28.43 7.05 -16.55
C ASN A 233 27.51 7.35 -17.75
N GLN A 234 27.99 7.29 -19.00
CA GLN A 234 27.11 7.33 -20.18
C GLN A 234 26.18 6.11 -20.25
N LEU A 235 26.53 4.99 -19.60
CA LEU A 235 25.63 3.87 -19.41
C LEU A 235 24.63 4.18 -18.30
N VAL A 236 23.36 4.24 -18.66
CA VAL A 236 22.22 4.35 -17.73
C VAL A 236 21.47 3.03 -17.70
N VAL A 237 21.34 2.44 -16.51
CA VAL A 237 20.56 1.21 -16.32
C VAL A 237 19.22 1.55 -15.68
N LEU A 238 18.16 1.39 -16.45
CA LEU A 238 16.78 1.54 -15.99
C LEU A 238 16.25 0.16 -15.59
N SER A 239 16.10 -0.06 -14.29
CA SER A 239 15.61 -1.32 -13.74
C SER A 239 14.13 -1.26 -13.36
N GLY A 240 13.45 -2.38 -13.58
CA GLY A 240 12.04 -2.57 -13.21
C GLY A 240 11.83 -2.77 -11.71
N ARG A 241 10.73 -3.44 -11.37
CA ARG A 241 10.36 -3.76 -9.98
C ARG A 241 11.00 -5.07 -9.53
N TYR A 242 11.03 -5.33 -8.22
CA TYR A 242 11.62 -6.53 -7.63
C TYR A 242 10.97 -7.81 -8.18
N ASP A 243 11.70 -8.53 -9.02
CA ASP A 243 11.23 -9.71 -9.74
C ASP A 243 12.20 -10.89 -9.68
N GLY A 244 13.14 -10.83 -8.72
CA GLY A 244 14.22 -11.79 -8.55
C GLY A 244 15.51 -11.44 -9.30
N ARG A 245 15.47 -10.53 -10.28
CA ARG A 245 16.65 -10.11 -11.06
C ARG A 245 17.35 -8.86 -10.52
N THR A 246 16.76 -8.22 -9.51
CA THR A 246 17.27 -6.96 -8.95
C THR A 246 18.71 -7.05 -8.48
N GLU A 247 19.12 -8.14 -7.84
CA GLU A 247 20.50 -8.27 -7.35
C GLU A 247 21.51 -8.40 -8.49
N PHE A 248 21.13 -9.08 -9.58
CA PHE A 248 21.94 -9.10 -10.80
C PHE A 248 22.03 -7.70 -11.42
N LEU A 249 20.90 -6.99 -11.51
CA LEU A 249 20.84 -5.61 -12.03
C LEU A 249 21.56 -4.58 -11.16
N LYS A 250 21.77 -4.84 -9.86
CA LYS A 250 22.62 -4.02 -8.99
C LYS A 250 24.10 -4.30 -9.22
N ARG A 251 24.45 -5.56 -9.44
CA ARG A 251 25.84 -5.99 -9.63
C ARG A 251 26.43 -5.51 -10.95
N PHE A 252 25.67 -5.59 -12.05
CA PHE A 252 26.17 -5.24 -13.38
C PHE A 252 26.66 -3.79 -13.52
N PRO A 253 25.88 -2.73 -13.17
CA PRO A 253 26.32 -1.34 -13.25
C PRO A 253 27.57 -1.07 -12.41
N SER A 254 27.61 -1.62 -11.19
CA SER A 254 28.75 -1.48 -10.30
C SER A 254 30.02 -2.13 -10.88
N ALA A 255 29.90 -3.30 -11.50
CA ALA A 255 31.01 -3.97 -12.16
C ALA A 255 31.45 -3.26 -13.45
N PHE A 256 30.51 -2.62 -14.16
CA PHE A 256 30.79 -1.80 -15.34
C PHE A 256 31.42 -0.44 -14.98
N GLY A 257 31.27 0.02 -13.73
CA GLY A 257 31.80 1.29 -13.25
C GLY A 257 30.90 2.50 -13.49
N THR A 258 29.61 2.28 -13.78
CA THR A 258 28.60 3.36 -13.82
C THR A 258 27.88 3.47 -12.48
N VAL A 259 27.63 4.70 -12.02
CA VAL A 259 26.78 4.96 -10.84
C VAL A 259 25.30 5.07 -11.20
N ASN A 260 24.97 5.08 -12.49
CA ASN A 260 23.63 5.39 -12.99
C ASN A 260 22.70 4.17 -13.05
N LEU A 261 22.29 3.69 -11.87
CA LEU A 261 21.23 2.69 -11.72
C LEU A 261 19.95 3.34 -11.18
N TYR A 262 18.92 3.42 -12.02
CA TYR A 262 17.61 3.93 -11.62
C TYR A 262 16.63 2.77 -11.48
N GLY A 263 15.96 2.70 -10.33
CA GLY A 263 14.94 1.71 -10.05
C GLY A 263 13.54 2.32 -9.93
N HIS A 264 12.52 1.49 -10.12
CA HIS A 264 11.11 1.88 -9.99
C HIS A 264 10.79 2.69 -8.71
N THR A 265 11.41 2.36 -7.58
CA THR A 265 11.16 3.02 -6.28
C THR A 265 11.56 4.49 -6.27
N GLY A 266 12.54 4.91 -7.09
CA GLY A 266 12.99 6.30 -7.15
C GLY A 266 11.88 7.28 -7.55
N ILE A 267 10.92 6.84 -8.36
CA ILE A 267 9.78 7.64 -8.83
C ILE A 267 8.53 7.35 -7.98
N CYS A 268 8.26 6.07 -7.72
CA CYS A 268 6.99 5.61 -7.17
C CYS A 268 6.83 5.81 -5.65
N GLY A 269 7.92 5.87 -4.89
CA GLY A 269 7.82 5.91 -3.43
C GLY A 269 8.98 6.54 -2.69
N GLY A 270 9.92 7.18 -3.39
CA GLY A 270 11.10 7.80 -2.78
C GLY A 270 10.74 8.78 -1.66
N SER A 271 9.83 9.72 -1.95
CA SER A 271 9.32 10.72 -0.99
C SER A 271 8.85 10.09 0.32
N ARG A 272 7.99 9.08 0.23
CA ARG A 272 7.48 8.33 1.38
C ARG A 272 8.58 7.61 2.15
N ARG A 273 9.54 6.99 1.46
CA ARG A 273 10.63 6.27 2.12
C ARG A 273 11.48 7.22 2.94
N VAL A 274 11.81 8.39 2.38
CA VAL A 274 12.55 9.44 3.07
C VAL A 274 11.72 9.99 4.25
N ALA A 275 10.40 10.15 4.09
CA ALA A 275 9.51 10.56 5.18
C ALA A 275 9.51 9.56 6.34
N TYR A 276 9.45 8.25 6.07
CA TYR A 276 9.55 7.24 7.13
C TYR A 276 10.92 7.23 7.80
N GLN A 277 12.01 7.40 7.04
CA GLN A 277 13.36 7.51 7.63
C GLN A 277 13.45 8.71 8.58
N ALA A 278 12.90 9.86 8.19
CA ALA A 278 12.85 11.05 9.03
C ALA A 278 11.92 10.86 10.25
N PHE A 279 10.78 10.20 10.07
CA PHE A 279 9.81 9.94 11.14
C PHE A 279 10.37 9.00 12.22
N THR A 280 11.10 7.96 11.83
CA THR A 280 11.69 6.99 12.78
C THR A 280 13.15 7.29 13.15
N ASP A 281 13.73 8.36 12.60
CA ASP A 281 15.16 8.69 12.68
C ASP A 281 16.11 7.53 12.30
N GLU A 282 15.76 6.81 11.23
CA GLU A 282 16.46 5.58 10.79
C GLU A 282 16.97 5.70 9.35
N TRP A 283 17.92 6.60 9.14
CA TRP A 283 18.47 6.95 7.80
C TRP A 283 19.22 5.81 7.11
N ARG A 284 19.73 4.83 7.87
CA ARG A 284 20.44 3.66 7.33
C ARG A 284 19.51 2.51 6.93
N LYS A 285 18.24 2.55 7.38
CA LYS A 285 17.24 1.53 7.05
C LYS A 285 16.27 2.07 6.01
N SER A 286 15.44 1.19 5.45
CA SER A 286 14.36 1.58 4.53
C SER A 286 13.00 1.20 5.14
N PRO A 287 12.58 1.89 6.23
CA PRO A 287 11.34 1.58 6.92
C PRO A 287 10.13 1.57 5.96
N HIS A 288 9.16 0.71 6.28
CA HIS A 288 7.87 0.64 5.61
C HIS A 288 6.79 0.43 6.65
N MET A 289 6.12 1.50 7.04
CA MET A 289 5.08 1.41 8.05
C MET A 289 3.77 0.95 7.43
N LYS A 290 3.04 0.11 8.16
CA LYS A 290 1.66 -0.27 7.87
C LYS A 290 0.87 -0.29 9.16
N PRO A 291 -0.40 0.11 9.15
CA PRO A 291 -1.29 -0.16 10.25
C PRO A 291 -1.32 -1.65 10.58
N ASP A 292 -1.51 -1.96 11.84
CA ASP A 292 -1.98 -3.28 12.22
C ASP A 292 -3.46 -3.39 11.85
N PHE A 293 -3.73 -3.90 10.65
CA PHE A 293 -5.08 -3.98 10.11
C PHE A 293 -5.99 -4.95 10.87
N ASP A 294 -5.42 -5.83 11.71
CA ASP A 294 -6.20 -6.80 12.48
C ASP A 294 -6.70 -6.18 13.80
N GLU A 295 -5.91 -5.31 14.45
CA GLU A 295 -6.19 -4.74 15.78
C GLU A 295 -6.59 -3.25 15.76
N ALA A 296 -6.47 -2.56 14.62
CA ALA A 296 -6.87 -1.16 14.51
C ALA A 296 -8.39 -0.99 14.54
N GLU A 297 -8.86 0.02 15.27
CA GLU A 297 -10.28 0.40 15.35
C GLU A 297 -10.65 1.52 14.37
N PHE A 298 -9.66 2.35 13.98
CA PHE A 298 -9.85 3.40 13.00
C PHE A 298 -8.66 3.57 12.06
N ILE A 299 -8.87 3.54 10.74
CA ILE A 299 -7.82 3.75 9.74
C ILE A 299 -8.18 4.85 8.75
N LEU A 300 -7.24 5.77 8.53
CA LEU A 300 -7.28 6.74 7.43
C LEU A 300 -6.41 6.24 6.27
N PHE A 301 -7.00 6.11 5.10
CA PHE A 301 -6.28 5.78 3.87
C PHE A 301 -6.15 7.03 2.99
N PHE A 302 -4.92 7.47 2.71
CA PHE A 302 -4.62 8.64 1.88
C PHE A 302 -4.20 8.24 0.46
N GLY A 303 -5.02 8.63 -0.53
CA GLY A 303 -4.83 8.34 -1.95
C GLY A 303 -4.58 6.85 -2.23
N THR A 304 -5.25 5.98 -1.47
CA THR A 304 -5.18 4.53 -1.62
C THR A 304 -6.45 3.93 -1.04
N ALA A 305 -7.05 2.95 -1.72
CA ALA A 305 -8.20 2.23 -1.20
C ALA A 305 -7.84 0.75 -0.99
N PRO A 306 -8.24 0.11 0.13
CA PRO A 306 -8.06 -1.31 0.35
C PRO A 306 -8.53 -2.13 -0.86
N GLY A 307 -7.68 -3.03 -1.36
CA GLY A 307 -7.99 -3.90 -2.50
C GLY A 307 -7.82 -3.28 -3.89
N GLN A 308 -7.66 -1.95 -4.00
CA GLN A 308 -7.39 -1.28 -5.28
C GLN A 308 -5.92 -0.88 -5.42
N ALA A 309 -5.40 -0.19 -4.41
CA ALA A 309 -4.06 0.36 -4.35
C ALA A 309 -3.37 -0.09 -3.04
N GLY A 310 -2.04 -0.05 -2.99
CA GLY A 310 -1.27 -0.44 -1.81
C GLY A 310 -0.28 -1.56 -2.07
N ASN A 311 0.56 -1.88 -1.08
CA ASN A 311 1.45 -3.03 -1.13
C ASN A 311 1.63 -3.59 0.29
N PRO A 312 1.27 -4.86 0.57
CA PRO A 312 0.67 -5.85 -0.34
C PRO A 312 -0.86 -5.69 -0.48
N TYR A 313 -1.39 -5.74 -1.72
CA TYR A 313 -2.82 -5.46 -2.01
C TYR A 313 -3.79 -6.44 -1.32
N GLN A 314 -3.51 -7.75 -1.39
CA GLN A 314 -4.41 -8.78 -0.90
C GLN A 314 -4.58 -8.77 0.62
N PRO A 315 -3.50 -8.74 1.42
CA PRO A 315 -3.63 -8.67 2.88
C PRO A 315 -4.33 -7.41 3.34
N ILE A 316 -3.99 -6.24 2.78
CA ILE A 316 -4.66 -4.98 3.13
C ILE A 316 -6.16 -5.11 2.88
N SER A 317 -6.55 -5.58 1.68
CA SER A 317 -7.97 -5.78 1.35
C SER A 317 -8.67 -6.77 2.28
N ARG A 318 -8.04 -7.92 2.54
CA ARG A 318 -8.63 -9.01 3.32
C ARG A 318 -8.77 -8.60 4.78
N LYS A 319 -7.69 -8.15 5.41
CA LYS A 319 -7.67 -7.76 6.83
C LYS A 319 -8.62 -6.60 7.10
N THR A 320 -8.54 -5.52 6.30
CA THR A 320 -9.47 -4.39 6.42
C THR A 320 -10.91 -4.79 6.17
N GLY A 321 -11.17 -5.64 5.17
CA GLY A 321 -12.51 -6.14 4.86
C GLY A 321 -13.11 -6.97 5.99
N THR A 322 -12.34 -7.91 6.54
CA THR A 322 -12.74 -8.77 7.67
C THR A 322 -13.00 -7.92 8.92
N ALA A 323 -12.03 -7.11 9.34
CA ALA A 323 -12.16 -6.28 10.55
C ALA A 323 -13.35 -5.31 10.45
N ALA A 324 -13.61 -4.74 9.26
CA ALA A 324 -14.79 -3.89 9.05
C ALA A 324 -16.10 -4.69 9.04
N ALA A 325 -16.12 -5.90 8.48
CA ALA A 325 -17.30 -6.77 8.48
C ALA A 325 -17.70 -7.15 9.91
N ASP A 326 -16.72 -7.52 10.74
CA ASP A 326 -16.88 -7.88 12.15
C ASP A 326 -17.27 -6.69 13.04
N GLY A 327 -17.10 -5.46 12.54
CA GLY A 327 -17.42 -4.23 13.26
C GLY A 327 -16.28 -3.71 14.14
N ASN A 328 -15.10 -4.32 14.04
CA ASN A 328 -13.91 -3.93 14.81
C ASN A 328 -13.22 -2.70 14.21
N LEU A 329 -13.34 -2.47 12.90
CA LEU A 329 -12.66 -1.39 12.20
C LEU A 329 -13.62 -0.46 11.47
N GLN A 330 -13.49 0.84 11.72
CA GLN A 330 -14.01 1.90 10.86
C GLN A 330 -12.86 2.45 9.98
N PHE A 331 -13.06 2.56 8.68
CA PHE A 331 -12.04 3.17 7.81
C PHE A 331 -12.58 4.25 6.89
N VAL A 332 -11.72 5.21 6.59
CA VAL A 332 -12.01 6.34 5.70
C VAL A 332 -10.96 6.38 4.61
N VAL A 333 -11.40 6.60 3.37
CA VAL A 333 -10.54 6.83 2.22
C VAL A 333 -10.62 8.30 1.82
N LEU A 334 -9.48 8.97 1.87
CA LEU A 334 -9.25 10.34 1.45
C LEU A 334 -8.64 10.29 0.05
N ASP A 335 -9.45 10.57 -0.97
CA ASP A 335 -9.04 10.47 -2.37
C ASP A 335 -9.83 11.46 -3.23
N PRO A 336 -9.21 12.21 -4.16
CA PRO A 336 -9.95 13.07 -5.08
C PRO A 336 -10.98 12.33 -5.95
N VAL A 337 -10.76 11.04 -6.21
CA VAL A 337 -11.62 10.19 -7.04
C VAL A 337 -12.29 9.15 -6.15
N LEU A 338 -13.61 8.96 -6.32
CA LEU A 338 -14.34 7.91 -5.60
C LEU A 338 -13.73 6.54 -5.92
N PRO A 339 -13.14 5.83 -4.94
CA PRO A 339 -12.64 4.49 -5.16
C PRO A 339 -13.79 3.48 -5.20
N ASN A 340 -13.52 2.25 -5.66
CA ASN A 340 -14.51 1.19 -5.57
C ASN A 340 -14.62 0.70 -4.12
N LEU A 341 -15.56 1.29 -3.39
CA LEU A 341 -15.93 0.91 -2.03
C LEU A 341 -17.22 0.10 -1.97
N ALA A 342 -17.76 -0.32 -3.13
CA ALA A 342 -19.02 -1.05 -3.20
C ALA A 342 -18.94 -2.35 -2.37
N GLY A 343 -19.95 -2.57 -1.52
CA GLY A 343 -19.99 -3.72 -0.62
C GLY A 343 -19.08 -3.62 0.62
N THR A 344 -18.42 -2.48 0.85
CA THR A 344 -17.61 -2.23 2.05
C THR A 344 -18.32 -1.26 3.01
N LYS A 345 -17.87 -1.22 4.28
CA LYS A 345 -18.31 -0.21 5.27
C LYS A 345 -17.45 1.07 5.25
N GLY A 346 -16.59 1.23 4.24
CA GLY A 346 -15.68 2.37 4.14
C GLY A 346 -16.38 3.68 3.84
N LYS A 347 -15.88 4.78 4.41
CA LYS A 347 -16.33 6.14 4.06
C LYS A 347 -15.36 6.77 3.07
N TRP A 348 -15.87 7.50 2.08
CA TRP A 348 -15.05 8.29 1.18
C TRP A 348 -15.21 9.78 1.48
N ILE A 349 -14.09 10.51 1.47
CA ILE A 349 -14.07 11.96 1.58
C ILE A 349 -13.23 12.50 0.41
N PRO A 350 -13.84 13.27 -0.51
CA PRO A 350 -13.09 13.91 -1.59
C PRO A 350 -12.19 15.00 -1.03
N ILE A 351 -10.90 14.91 -1.33
CA ILE A 351 -9.90 15.93 -1.02
C ILE A 351 -9.37 16.53 -2.32
N ARG A 352 -8.93 17.80 -2.29
CA ARG A 352 -8.26 18.40 -3.44
C ARG A 352 -6.86 17.78 -3.59
N PRO A 353 -6.43 17.45 -4.82
CA PRO A 353 -5.12 16.85 -5.06
C PRO A 353 -3.97 17.66 -4.44
N GLY A 354 -3.10 17.00 -3.67
CA GLY A 354 -1.90 17.60 -3.09
C GLY A 354 -2.14 18.52 -1.88
N THR A 355 -3.32 18.45 -1.25
CA THR A 355 -3.71 19.31 -0.13
C THR A 355 -3.90 18.55 1.20
N ASP A 356 -3.43 17.31 1.26
CA ASP A 356 -3.48 16.42 2.44
C ASP A 356 -2.88 17.07 3.69
N GLY A 357 -1.74 17.75 3.53
CA GLY A 357 -1.11 18.51 4.62
C GLY A 357 -2.02 19.61 5.21
N ALA A 358 -2.88 20.25 4.41
CA ALA A 358 -3.82 21.24 4.93
C ALA A 358 -4.93 20.58 5.76
N LEU A 359 -5.43 19.41 5.33
CA LEU A 359 -6.39 18.62 6.10
C LEU A 359 -5.78 18.20 7.45
N VAL A 360 -4.57 17.63 7.43
CA VAL A 360 -3.89 17.16 8.64
C VAL A 360 -3.57 18.31 9.59
N MET A 361 -3.11 19.46 9.10
CA MET A 361 -2.86 20.64 9.94
C MET A 361 -4.15 21.19 10.57
N GLY A 362 -5.27 21.15 9.84
CA GLY A 362 -6.58 21.49 10.41
C GLY A 362 -7.05 20.48 11.47
N MET A 363 -6.82 19.19 11.27
CA MET A 363 -7.06 18.17 12.29
C MET A 363 -6.20 18.42 13.54
N MET A 364 -4.89 18.66 13.37
CA MET A 364 -3.97 18.97 14.47
C MET A 364 -4.37 20.21 15.26
N ARG A 365 -4.78 21.28 14.57
CA ARG A 365 -5.31 22.49 15.22
C ARG A 365 -6.44 22.14 16.19
N TRP A 366 -7.44 21.40 15.72
CA TRP A 366 -8.57 20.99 16.56
C TRP A 366 -8.13 20.08 17.72
N ILE A 367 -7.19 19.17 17.48
CA ILE A 367 -6.63 18.28 18.52
C ILE A 367 -5.95 19.08 19.62
N PHE A 368 -5.17 20.11 19.28
CA PHE A 368 -4.56 21.01 20.26
C PHE A 368 -5.62 21.84 21.00
N GLU A 369 -6.56 22.46 20.29
CA GLU A 369 -7.65 23.25 20.89
C GLU A 369 -8.48 22.44 21.89
N LYS A 370 -8.72 21.16 21.61
CA LYS A 370 -9.50 20.26 22.47
C LYS A 370 -8.67 19.40 23.42
N LYS A 371 -7.33 19.56 23.43
CA LYS A 371 -6.39 18.76 24.22
C LYS A 371 -6.60 17.25 24.04
N ARG A 372 -6.83 16.82 22.80
CA ARG A 372 -7.14 15.41 22.43
C ARG A 372 -5.89 14.59 22.08
N TYR A 373 -4.71 15.05 22.47
CA TYR A 373 -3.44 14.38 22.24
C TYR A 373 -3.06 13.48 23.43
N ASN A 374 -2.25 12.45 23.18
CA ASN A 374 -1.72 11.59 24.24
C ASN A 374 -0.50 12.26 24.92
N GLU A 375 -0.75 13.04 25.95
CA GLU A 375 0.28 13.75 26.72
C GLU A 375 1.27 12.81 27.42
N ALA A 376 0.82 11.64 27.88
CA ALA A 376 1.69 10.67 28.53
C ALA A 376 2.76 10.14 27.57
N TYR A 377 2.38 9.86 26.31
CA TYR A 377 3.32 9.48 25.25
C TYR A 377 4.19 10.65 24.81
N LEU A 378 3.59 11.81 24.56
CA LEU A 378 4.32 12.98 24.05
C LEU A 378 5.36 13.52 25.03
N SER A 379 5.18 13.30 26.33
CA SER A 379 6.15 13.68 27.37
C SER A 379 7.31 12.70 27.54
N ALA A 380 7.23 11.50 26.95
CA ALA A 380 8.33 10.53 26.98
C ALA A 380 9.43 10.98 26.02
N ALA A 381 10.56 11.40 26.57
CA ALA A 381 11.66 12.01 25.83
C ALA A 381 12.72 11.01 25.33
N ASN A 382 12.66 9.75 25.79
CA ASN A 382 13.69 8.74 25.52
C ASN A 382 13.15 7.31 25.74
N PRO A 383 13.91 6.26 25.36
CA PRO A 383 13.48 4.87 25.50
C PRO A 383 13.12 4.45 26.93
N GLU A 384 13.88 4.91 27.93
CA GLU A 384 13.65 4.56 29.34
C GLU A 384 12.33 5.18 29.85
N ALA A 385 12.11 6.47 29.59
CA ALA A 385 10.87 7.18 29.93
C ALA A 385 9.64 6.57 29.22
N ALA A 386 9.80 6.13 27.97
CA ALA A 386 8.75 5.47 27.22
C ALA A 386 8.44 4.07 27.78
N ALA A 387 9.47 3.27 28.05
CA ALA A 387 9.33 1.93 28.62
C ALA A 387 8.66 1.97 30.00
N ALA A 388 9.03 2.93 30.85
CA ALA A 388 8.40 3.14 32.16
C ALA A 388 6.89 3.44 32.07
N LYS A 389 6.41 3.94 30.91
CA LYS A 389 5.00 4.22 30.61
C LYS A 389 4.34 3.14 29.75
N GLY A 390 5.06 2.07 29.40
CA GLY A 390 4.55 0.98 28.56
C GLY A 390 4.45 1.31 27.07
N TYR A 391 5.21 2.30 26.58
CA TYR A 391 5.25 2.64 25.15
C TYR A 391 6.44 1.98 24.44
N PRO A 392 6.26 1.47 23.20
CA PRO A 392 7.34 0.82 22.44
C PRO A 392 8.28 1.81 21.75
N SER A 393 8.00 3.12 21.83
CA SER A 393 8.75 4.20 21.18
C SER A 393 8.56 5.51 21.94
N TRP A 394 9.32 6.54 21.54
CA TRP A 394 9.27 7.89 22.10
C TRP A 394 9.22 8.93 20.97
N THR A 395 9.17 10.21 21.33
CA THR A 395 9.11 11.32 20.37
C THR A 395 10.04 12.46 20.79
N ASN A 396 10.38 13.32 19.84
CA ASN A 396 11.12 14.57 20.07
C ASN A 396 10.23 15.74 20.51
N ALA A 397 8.95 15.49 20.83
CA ALA A 397 7.96 16.51 21.16
C ALA A 397 8.41 17.52 22.25
N THR A 398 9.19 17.06 23.23
CA THR A 398 9.69 17.85 24.37
C THR A 398 11.03 18.52 24.10
N TYR A 399 11.73 18.17 23.02
CA TYR A 399 13.06 18.70 22.74
C TYR A 399 12.98 20.17 22.36
N PHE A 400 13.94 20.96 22.85
CA PHE A 400 14.00 22.38 22.55
C PHE A 400 14.53 22.66 21.15
N ILE A 401 13.86 23.59 20.49
CA ILE A 401 14.34 24.28 19.29
C ILE A 401 14.64 25.73 19.64
N VAL A 402 15.63 26.31 18.99
CA VAL A 402 15.95 27.73 19.16
C VAL A 402 14.94 28.59 18.38
N ASP A 403 14.31 29.54 19.07
CA ASP A 403 13.26 30.44 18.56
C ASP A 403 13.71 31.91 18.44
N ASP A 404 15.00 32.16 18.30
CA ASP A 404 15.52 33.50 18.03
C ASP A 404 16.05 33.60 16.59
N PRO A 405 15.44 34.40 15.70
CA PRO A 405 15.91 34.63 14.33
C PRO A 405 17.34 35.16 14.21
N LYS A 406 17.87 35.79 15.26
CA LYS A 406 19.25 36.31 15.30
C LYS A 406 20.26 35.26 15.73
N HIS A 407 19.80 34.15 16.32
CA HIS A 407 20.68 33.11 16.81
C HIS A 407 21.19 32.21 15.66
N PRO A 408 22.48 31.83 15.61
CA PRO A 408 23.02 30.98 14.54
C PRO A 408 22.35 29.60 14.40
N LEU A 409 21.74 29.13 15.50
CA LEU A 409 21.00 27.87 15.57
C LEU A 409 19.48 28.05 15.39
N TYR A 410 18.99 29.19 14.89
CA TYR A 410 17.56 29.41 14.67
C TYR A 410 16.90 28.24 13.93
N ARG A 411 15.80 27.71 14.49
CA ARG A 411 15.05 26.52 14.01
C ARG A 411 15.80 25.19 14.04
N LYS A 412 16.96 25.12 14.69
CA LYS A 412 17.65 23.87 14.98
C LYS A 412 17.31 23.40 16.38
N PHE A 413 17.41 22.09 16.60
CA PHE A 413 17.39 21.53 17.94
C PHE A 413 18.58 22.04 18.74
N LEU A 414 18.32 22.40 19.99
CA LEU A 414 19.36 22.78 20.94
C LEU A 414 20.04 21.53 21.48
N ARG A 415 21.38 21.54 21.51
CA ARG A 415 22.20 20.44 22.01
C ARG A 415 22.63 20.67 23.45
N ALA A 416 22.85 19.59 24.20
CA ALA A 416 23.26 19.68 25.60
C ALA A 416 24.62 20.38 25.77
N SER A 417 25.49 20.30 24.76
CA SER A 417 26.75 21.07 24.70
C SER A 417 26.54 22.58 24.64
N ASP A 418 25.46 23.06 24.02
CA ASP A 418 25.16 24.50 23.88
C ASP A 418 24.80 25.16 25.24
N VAL A 419 24.42 24.34 26.22
CA VAL A 419 23.98 24.75 27.58
C VAL A 419 24.85 24.17 28.70
N GLY A 420 25.94 23.46 28.37
CA GLY A 420 26.85 22.90 29.37
C GLY A 420 26.29 21.73 30.17
N LEU A 421 25.25 21.03 29.67
CA LEU A 421 24.60 19.90 30.35
C LEU A 421 25.07 18.51 29.85
N GLY A 422 25.79 18.44 28.73
CA GLY A 422 26.18 17.17 28.12
C GLY A 422 26.87 17.32 26.76
N GLY A 423 26.83 16.27 25.95
CA GLY A 423 27.46 16.22 24.63
C GLY A 423 26.59 16.73 23.46
N GLU A 424 27.18 16.77 22.26
CA GLU A 424 26.53 17.27 21.03
C GLU A 424 25.38 16.37 20.52
N GLU A 425 25.40 15.09 20.87
CA GLU A 425 24.37 14.12 20.46
C GLU A 425 23.11 14.16 21.33
N GLU A 426 23.15 14.91 22.44
CA GLU A 426 22.05 14.97 23.41
C GLU A 426 21.19 16.21 23.18
N TYR A 427 19.87 16.04 23.26
CA TYR A 427 18.91 17.14 23.13
C TYR A 427 18.55 17.69 24.50
N VAL A 428 18.32 19.01 24.57
CA VAL A 428 17.87 19.69 25.79
C VAL A 428 16.35 19.65 25.88
N LEU A 429 15.82 19.40 27.08
CA LEU A 429 14.41 19.56 27.41
C LEU A 429 14.25 20.09 28.84
N LEU A 430 13.02 20.47 29.19
CA LEU A 430 12.64 20.84 30.55
C LEU A 430 11.96 19.65 31.22
N ASP A 431 12.45 19.21 32.38
CA ASP A 431 11.77 18.19 33.17
C ASP A 431 10.42 18.72 33.68
N LYS A 432 9.38 17.91 33.54
CA LYS A 432 8.01 18.30 33.88
C LYS A 432 7.78 18.44 35.38
N THR A 433 8.56 17.74 36.21
CA THR A 433 8.36 17.66 37.67
C THR A 433 9.26 18.65 38.40
N SER A 434 10.55 18.66 38.10
CA SER A 434 11.50 19.56 38.75
C SER A 434 11.52 20.96 38.14
N HIS A 435 10.99 21.12 36.91
CA HIS A 435 11.11 22.34 36.12
C HIS A 435 12.56 22.79 35.92
N THR A 436 13.50 21.83 35.89
CA THR A 436 14.92 22.07 35.61
C THR A 436 15.28 21.55 34.23
N LEU A 437 16.33 22.12 33.63
CA LEU A 437 16.86 21.60 32.38
C LEU A 437 17.42 20.18 32.59
N THR A 438 17.18 19.31 31.60
CA THR A 438 17.70 17.94 31.54
C THR A 438 17.97 17.57 30.09
N THR A 439 18.49 16.37 29.86
CA THR A 439 18.86 15.88 28.53
C THR A 439 18.01 14.70 28.10
N SER A 440 18.00 14.43 26.80
CA SER A 440 17.31 13.29 26.19
C SER A 440 17.86 11.92 26.63
N LYS A 441 18.84 11.83 27.53
CA LYS A 441 19.33 10.55 28.09
C LYS A 441 18.83 10.24 29.50
N ASN A 442 18.36 11.22 30.27
CA ASN A 442 18.21 11.07 31.72
C ASN A 442 16.89 10.42 32.19
N GLY A 443 16.27 9.53 31.41
CA GLY A 443 15.00 8.88 31.79
C GLY A 443 13.82 9.85 32.05
N SER A 444 14.00 11.15 31.80
CA SER A 444 13.10 12.22 32.26
C SER A 444 11.81 12.31 31.45
N VAL A 445 10.76 12.81 32.10
CA VAL A 445 9.47 13.15 31.48
C VAL A 445 9.47 14.65 31.21
N GLY A 446 9.40 15.04 29.93
CA GLY A 446 9.55 16.43 29.54
C GLY A 446 8.24 17.23 29.53
N GLU A 447 8.36 18.53 29.73
CA GLU A 447 7.28 19.49 29.46
C GLU A 447 6.99 19.54 27.96
N ILE A 448 5.71 19.41 27.57
CA ILE A 448 5.34 19.20 26.17
C ILE A 448 5.07 20.51 25.43
N LEU A 449 4.59 21.55 26.13
CA LEU A 449 4.25 22.84 25.55
C LEU A 449 4.95 23.94 26.35
N TYR A 450 6.19 24.22 26.00
CA TYR A 450 6.98 25.28 26.62
C TYR A 450 7.51 26.26 25.58
N LYS A 451 7.58 27.53 25.99
CA LYS A 451 8.24 28.62 25.28
C LYS A 451 8.80 29.60 26.32
N GLY A 452 10.08 29.91 26.24
CA GLY A 452 10.73 30.77 27.23
C GLY A 452 12.21 30.95 26.99
N GLU A 453 12.85 31.74 27.85
CA GLU A 453 14.29 31.92 27.86
C GLU A 453 14.96 30.90 28.77
N ILE A 454 16.09 30.36 28.32
CA ILE A 454 16.99 29.53 29.12
C ILE A 454 18.39 30.13 29.10
N GLU A 455 19.25 29.68 30.01
CA GLU A 455 20.66 30.09 30.06
C GLU A 455 21.53 29.12 29.23
N GLY A 456 22.37 29.69 28.35
CA GLY A 456 23.36 28.97 27.56
C GLY A 456 24.67 28.73 28.32
N ALA A 457 25.57 27.92 27.76
CA ALA A 457 26.84 27.56 28.40
C ALA A 457 27.76 28.77 28.71
N ASN A 458 27.59 29.87 27.98
CA ASN A 458 28.30 31.13 28.15
C ASN A 458 27.53 32.18 28.98
N GLY A 459 26.44 31.78 29.64
CA GLY A 459 25.54 32.68 30.38
C GLY A 459 24.61 33.52 29.49
N ALA A 460 24.65 33.35 28.15
CA ALA A 460 23.76 34.06 27.26
C ALA A 460 22.33 33.50 27.35
N LYS A 461 21.33 34.37 27.30
CA LYS A 461 19.93 33.96 27.22
C LYS A 461 19.60 33.44 25.82
N ILE A 462 19.00 32.26 25.75
CA ILE A 462 18.56 31.63 24.51
C ILE A 462 17.04 31.49 24.55
N LEU A 463 16.33 32.08 23.59
CA LEU A 463 14.90 31.89 23.44
C LEU A 463 14.63 30.52 22.80
N VAL A 464 13.85 29.69 23.46
CA VAL A 464 13.54 28.33 23.01
C VAL A 464 12.04 28.04 23.07
N LYS A 465 11.62 27.02 22.33
CA LYS A 465 10.32 26.37 22.51
C LYS A 465 10.44 24.86 22.30
N THR A 466 9.48 24.09 22.78
CA THR A 466 9.44 22.64 22.49
C THR A 466 9.07 22.40 21.03
N ALA A 467 9.53 21.28 20.46
CA ALA A 467 9.19 20.88 19.10
C ALA A 467 7.66 20.78 18.89
N LEU A 468 6.93 20.29 19.90
CA LEU A 468 5.48 20.23 19.85
C LEU A 468 4.83 21.63 19.90
N MET A 469 5.39 22.57 20.67
CA MET A 469 4.94 23.96 20.66
C MET A 469 5.11 24.60 19.28
N ALA A 470 6.22 24.32 18.59
CA ALA A 470 6.41 24.74 17.20
C ALA A 470 5.34 24.15 16.26
N LEU A 471 5.01 22.87 16.41
CA LEU A 471 3.95 22.24 15.62
C LEU A 471 2.58 22.88 15.90
N LYS A 472 2.27 23.12 17.18
CA LYS A 472 1.03 23.79 17.62
C LYS A 472 0.91 25.20 17.01
N GLU A 473 1.94 26.03 17.15
CA GLU A 473 1.95 27.38 16.58
C GLU A 473 1.75 27.34 15.06
N ASN A 474 2.34 26.37 14.35
CA ASN A 474 2.14 26.21 12.91
C ASN A 474 0.72 25.75 12.56
N ALA A 475 0.12 24.83 13.32
CA ALA A 475 -1.27 24.42 13.14
C ALA A 475 -2.21 25.61 13.36
N GLU A 476 -1.90 26.49 14.32
CA GLU A 476 -2.73 27.64 14.68
C GLU A 476 -2.61 28.85 13.74
N LYS A 477 -1.63 28.87 12.81
CA LYS A 477 -1.44 29.95 11.82
C LYS A 477 -2.66 30.21 10.94
N ARG A 478 -3.52 29.20 10.76
CA ARG A 478 -4.75 29.29 9.96
C ARG A 478 -5.92 28.77 10.76
N THR A 479 -7.09 29.32 10.50
CA THR A 479 -8.38 28.85 11.00
C THR A 479 -8.76 27.51 10.36
N LEU A 480 -9.66 26.77 11.00
CA LEU A 480 -10.24 25.56 10.40
C LEU A 480 -10.90 25.84 9.05
N LYS A 481 -11.52 27.03 8.88
CA LYS A 481 -12.15 27.43 7.62
C LYS A 481 -11.11 27.58 6.50
N GLU A 482 -9.98 28.21 6.77
CA GLU A 482 -8.91 28.35 5.78
C GLU A 482 -8.30 26.99 5.39
N TYR A 483 -8.09 26.08 6.35
CA TYR A 483 -7.65 24.71 6.03
C TYR A 483 -8.69 23.93 5.23
N SER A 484 -9.98 24.10 5.56
CA SER A 484 -11.09 23.55 4.80
C SER A 484 -11.11 24.09 3.36
N ASP A 485 -10.89 25.39 3.20
CA ASP A 485 -10.84 26.05 1.89
C ASP A 485 -9.65 25.61 1.06
N ILE A 486 -8.50 25.29 1.65
CA ILE A 486 -7.35 24.74 0.94
C ILE A 486 -7.62 23.28 0.54
N SER A 487 -8.04 22.45 1.51
CA SER A 487 -8.20 21.00 1.31
C SER A 487 -9.43 20.62 0.49
N GLY A 488 -10.44 21.49 0.44
CA GLY A 488 -11.76 21.18 -0.07
C GLY A 488 -12.60 20.27 0.83
N VAL A 489 -12.07 19.88 2.00
CA VAL A 489 -12.80 19.05 2.98
C VAL A 489 -13.58 19.98 3.91
N PRO A 490 -14.91 19.83 4.05
CA PRO A 490 -15.71 20.67 4.94
C PRO A 490 -15.23 20.65 6.40
N VAL A 491 -15.34 21.77 7.10
CA VAL A 491 -14.87 21.93 8.50
C VAL A 491 -15.45 20.85 9.41
N GLU A 492 -16.73 20.53 9.27
CA GLU A 492 -17.41 19.50 10.06
C GLU A 492 -16.83 18.10 9.83
N LYS A 493 -16.40 17.79 8.59
CA LYS A 493 -15.75 16.52 8.27
C LYS A 493 -14.32 16.48 8.81
N MET A 494 -13.59 17.58 8.73
CA MET A 494 -12.25 17.71 9.31
C MET A 494 -12.26 17.53 10.83
N ILE A 495 -13.19 18.18 11.52
CA ILE A 495 -13.41 18.00 12.97
C ILE A 495 -13.78 16.56 13.27
N TRP A 496 -14.72 15.99 12.52
CA TRP A 496 -15.14 14.60 12.70
C TRP A 496 -13.96 13.63 12.52
N LEU A 497 -13.11 13.83 11.52
CA LEU A 497 -11.90 13.01 11.33
C LEU A 497 -10.95 13.11 12.52
N ALA A 498 -10.67 14.32 13.00
CA ALA A 498 -9.79 14.54 14.16
C ALA A 498 -10.34 13.90 15.44
N ASP A 499 -11.65 14.04 15.66
CA ASP A 499 -12.36 13.44 16.78
C ASP A 499 -12.30 11.90 16.71
N GLN A 500 -12.66 11.29 15.58
CA GLN A 500 -12.55 9.84 15.39
C GLN A 500 -11.13 9.34 15.57
N PHE A 501 -10.15 10.00 14.94
CA PHE A 501 -8.74 9.61 15.01
C PHE A 501 -8.20 9.63 16.45
N THR A 502 -8.69 10.53 17.31
CA THR A 502 -8.23 10.60 18.71
C THR A 502 -9.05 9.74 19.68
N ARG A 503 -10.23 9.24 19.28
CA ARG A 503 -11.12 8.46 20.16
C ARG A 503 -10.62 7.05 20.46
N HIS A 504 -9.86 6.46 19.56
CA HIS A 504 -9.41 5.06 19.65
C HIS A 504 -8.02 4.90 20.27
N GLY A 505 -7.46 5.97 20.87
CA GLY A 505 -6.16 5.93 21.52
C GLY A 505 -5.05 5.51 20.55
N THR A 506 -4.31 4.46 20.88
CA THR A 506 -3.23 3.90 20.03
C THR A 506 -3.72 2.90 18.99
N ARG A 507 -5.01 2.54 18.97
CA ARG A 507 -5.62 1.61 18.00
C ARG A 507 -6.06 2.34 16.73
N VAL A 508 -5.25 3.28 16.26
CA VAL A 508 -5.47 4.00 15.00
C VAL A 508 -4.31 3.84 14.05
N GLY A 509 -4.58 3.87 12.76
CA GLY A 509 -3.57 3.77 11.73
C GLY A 509 -3.78 4.75 10.59
N THR A 510 -2.70 5.06 9.89
CA THR A 510 -2.75 5.69 8.58
C THR A 510 -2.10 4.77 7.56
N ASP A 511 -2.69 4.67 6.37
CA ASP A 511 -2.03 4.02 5.24
C ASP A 511 -2.10 4.90 4.00
N HIS A 512 -1.08 4.80 3.16
CA HIS A 512 -0.91 5.65 2.00
C HIS A 512 -0.09 4.94 0.92
N HIS A 513 -0.42 5.23 -0.34
CA HIS A 513 0.37 4.75 -1.47
C HIS A 513 0.35 5.69 -2.67
N GLY A 514 -0.79 5.90 -3.32
CA GLY A 514 -0.89 6.80 -4.48
C GLY A 514 -0.81 8.26 -4.07
N GLY A 515 -1.41 8.61 -2.92
CA GLY A 515 -1.47 9.97 -2.38
C GLY A 515 -0.13 10.61 -2.02
N VAL A 516 1.00 9.90 -2.13
CA VAL A 516 2.35 10.42 -1.85
C VAL A 516 3.26 10.47 -3.08
N MET A 517 2.74 10.14 -4.27
CA MET A 517 3.47 10.21 -5.55
C MET A 517 3.42 11.61 -6.16
N HIS A 518 3.71 12.64 -5.37
CA HIS A 518 3.75 14.03 -5.80
C HIS A 518 4.89 14.77 -5.07
N PRO A 519 5.31 15.97 -5.52
CA PRO A 519 6.45 16.68 -4.95
C PRO A 519 6.37 16.95 -3.44
N ASN A 520 5.16 17.08 -2.89
CA ASN A 520 4.93 17.28 -1.46
C ASN A 520 4.71 15.97 -0.68
N GLY A 521 4.86 14.80 -1.31
CA GLY A 521 4.55 13.50 -0.70
C GLY A 521 5.49 13.08 0.43
N PHE A 522 6.51 13.88 0.75
CA PHE A 522 7.26 13.74 2.01
C PHE A 522 6.44 14.23 3.21
N TYR A 523 5.59 15.23 3.01
CA TYR A 523 4.77 15.85 4.07
C TYR A 523 3.35 15.24 4.19
N THR A 524 2.87 14.61 3.12
CA THR A 524 1.62 13.82 3.10
C THR A 524 1.87 12.47 3.76
#